data_AF-A0A3A6QSW4-F1
#
_entry.id   AF-A0A3A6QSW4-F1
#
_cell.length_a   1.000
_cell.length_b   1.000
_cell.length_c   1.000
_cell.angle_alpha   90.00
_cell.angle_beta   90.00
_cell.angle_gamma   90.00
#
_symmetry.space_group_name_H-M   'P 1'
#
loop_
_entity.id
_entity.type
_entity.pdbx_description
1 polymer ?
#
loop_
_entity_poly.entity_id
_entity_poly.type
_entity_poly.pdbx_seq_one_letter_code
_entity_poly.pdbx_strand_id
1 'polypeptide(L)'
;RGQAHRAGLWLIKTELLETQTVDFSVGAEGLRHVPGDVIEICDDDYAGISTGGRVLAVNSQTRTLTLDREITLPSSGTALISLVDGSGNPVSVEVQSVTDGVKVKVSRVPDGVAEYSVW
;
A
#
# COMPACT_ATOMS: atom_id res chain seq x y z
N ARG A 1 8.02 43.04 10.19
CA ARG A 1 9.12 42.63 9.27
C ARG A 1 9.35 41.11 9.18
N GLY A 2 8.92 40.27 10.13
CA GLY A 2 9.12 38.80 10.04
C GLY A 2 8.19 38.04 9.09
N GLN A 3 6.98 38.57 8.80
CA GLN A 3 6.00 37.89 7.95
C GLN A 3 6.47 37.79 6.49
N ALA A 4 7.02 38.88 5.93
CA ALA A 4 7.54 38.90 4.56
C ALA A 4 8.74 37.94 4.39
N HIS A 5 9.61 37.87 5.39
CA HIS A 5 10.76 36.95 5.37
C HIS A 5 10.32 35.48 5.44
N ARG A 6 9.35 35.14 6.30
CA ARG A 6 8.81 33.77 6.35
C ARG A 6 8.05 33.40 5.09
N ALA A 7 7.26 34.32 4.53
CA ALA A 7 6.55 34.10 3.28
C ALA A 7 7.53 33.84 2.13
N GLY A 8 8.61 34.64 2.03
CA GLY A 8 9.64 34.43 1.02
C GLY A 8 10.38 33.10 1.16
N LEU A 9 10.76 32.71 2.39
CA LEU A 9 11.38 31.40 2.64
C LEU A 9 10.43 30.24 2.36
N TRP A 10 9.16 30.38 2.73
CA TRP A 10 8.15 29.36 2.46
C TRP A 10 8.01 29.15 0.96
N LEU A 11 7.85 30.24 0.18
CA LEU A 11 7.71 30.18 -1.28
C LEU A 11 8.90 29.48 -1.95
N ILE A 12 10.14 29.83 -1.57
CA ILE A 12 11.34 29.20 -2.15
C ILE A 12 11.39 27.71 -1.79
N LYS A 13 10.96 27.35 -0.59
CA LYS A 13 11.07 25.99 -0.07
C LYS A 13 10.00 25.07 -0.64
N THR A 14 8.78 25.57 -0.87
CA THR A 14 7.74 24.83 -1.62
C THR A 14 8.15 24.67 -3.08
N GLU A 15 8.61 25.72 -3.77
CA GLU A 15 9.08 25.61 -5.16
C GLU A 15 10.26 24.63 -5.32
N LEU A 16 11.13 24.51 -4.31
CA LEU A 16 12.27 23.58 -4.33
C LEU A 16 11.87 22.13 -4.00
N LEU A 17 10.90 21.92 -3.10
CA LEU A 17 10.59 20.61 -2.53
C LEU A 17 9.32 19.96 -3.09
N GLU A 18 8.32 20.74 -3.49
CA GLU A 18 7.04 20.28 -4.03
C GLU A 18 7.09 20.20 -5.56
N THR A 19 8.15 19.61 -6.09
CA THR A 19 8.40 19.53 -7.54
C THR A 19 7.71 18.36 -8.22
N GLN A 20 7.08 17.47 -7.43
CA GLN A 20 6.41 16.27 -7.91
C GLN A 20 5.03 16.15 -7.25
N THR A 21 4.05 15.74 -8.03
CA THR A 21 2.68 15.51 -7.58
C THR A 21 2.25 14.11 -8.01
N VAL A 22 1.59 13.39 -7.12
CA VAL A 22 1.04 12.06 -7.37
C VAL A 22 -0.46 12.11 -7.16
N ASP A 23 -1.22 11.66 -8.16
CA ASP A 23 -2.66 11.42 -8.04
C ASP A 23 -2.88 9.92 -7.78
N PHE A 24 -3.60 9.58 -6.70
CA PHE A 24 -3.92 8.21 -6.35
C PHE A 24 -5.34 8.11 -5.79
N SER A 25 -5.94 6.92 -5.86
CA SER A 25 -7.28 6.64 -5.34
C SER A 25 -7.23 5.58 -4.24
N VAL A 26 -8.05 5.77 -3.22
CA VAL A 26 -8.15 4.92 -2.02
C VAL A 26 -9.57 4.39 -1.85
N GLY A 27 -9.72 3.21 -1.26
CA GLY A 27 -11.01 2.68 -0.84
C GLY A 27 -11.49 3.30 0.48
N ALA A 28 -12.35 2.59 1.20
CA ALA A 28 -12.92 3.07 2.47
C ALA A 28 -11.84 3.31 3.55
N GLU A 29 -10.73 2.60 3.49
CA GLU A 29 -9.55 2.78 4.34
C GLU A 29 -8.92 4.18 4.24
N GLY A 30 -9.15 4.87 3.12
CA GLY A 30 -8.67 6.23 2.90
C GLY A 30 -9.35 7.31 3.74
N LEU A 31 -10.52 7.02 4.32
CA LEU A 31 -11.33 7.98 5.09
C LEU A 31 -10.63 8.49 6.35
N ARG A 32 -9.58 7.82 6.82
CA ARG A 32 -8.80 8.25 7.99
C ARG A 32 -7.87 9.42 7.71
N HIS A 33 -7.54 9.69 6.44
CA HIS A 33 -6.51 10.65 6.08
C HIS A 33 -7.05 12.08 6.01
N VAL A 34 -6.27 13.03 6.50
CA VAL A 34 -6.58 14.46 6.49
C VAL A 34 -5.51 15.27 5.77
N PRO A 35 -5.83 16.47 5.24
CA PRO A 35 -4.82 17.33 4.62
C PRO A 35 -3.65 17.59 5.59
N GLY A 36 -2.42 17.34 5.11
CA GLY A 36 -1.20 17.46 5.90
C GLY A 36 -0.63 16.13 6.39
N ASP A 37 -1.35 15.02 6.22
CA ASP A 37 -0.80 13.68 6.43
C ASP A 37 0.36 13.39 5.47
N VAL A 38 1.38 12.70 5.98
CA VAL A 38 2.48 12.17 5.16
C VAL A 38 2.09 10.76 4.71
N ILE A 39 2.04 10.57 3.39
CA ILE A 39 1.68 9.30 2.77
C ILE A 39 2.90 8.80 2.00
N GLU A 40 3.39 7.62 2.38
CA GLU A 40 4.44 6.94 1.63
C GLU A 40 3.85 6.40 0.32
N ILE A 41 4.47 6.76 -0.80
CA ILE A 41 4.08 6.28 -2.12
C ILE A 41 5.04 5.16 -2.52
N CYS A 42 4.49 3.96 -2.66
CA CYS A 42 5.19 2.85 -3.30
C CYS A 42 4.90 2.90 -4.81
N ASP A 43 5.70 3.67 -5.55
CA ASP A 43 5.61 3.80 -7.00
C ASP A 43 6.40 2.67 -7.67
N ASP A 44 5.66 1.77 -8.35
CA ASP A 44 6.22 0.60 -9.04
C ASP A 44 7.11 0.99 -10.23
N ASP A 45 6.80 2.07 -10.94
CA ASP A 45 7.58 2.55 -12.09
C ASP A 45 8.90 3.17 -11.62
N TYR A 46 8.90 3.81 -10.45
CA TYR A 46 10.11 4.31 -9.80
C TYR A 46 10.93 3.18 -9.13
N ALA A 47 10.27 2.24 -8.45
CA ALA A 47 10.92 1.15 -7.72
C ALA A 47 11.44 0.02 -8.64
N GLY A 48 10.85 -0.13 -9.83
CA GLY A 48 11.19 -1.19 -10.79
C GLY A 48 10.68 -2.59 -10.39
N ILE A 49 9.82 -2.67 -9.37
CA ILE A 49 9.17 -3.89 -8.87
C ILE A 49 7.73 -3.55 -8.48
N SER A 50 6.80 -4.51 -8.58
CA SER A 50 5.41 -4.26 -8.14
C SER A 50 5.28 -4.41 -6.63
N THR A 51 4.82 -3.35 -5.96
CA THR A 51 4.90 -3.17 -4.51
C THR A 51 3.54 -3.31 -3.81
N GLY A 52 2.44 -3.39 -4.56
CA GLY A 52 1.11 -3.63 -3.98
C GLY A 52 -0.02 -3.70 -5.02
N GLY A 53 -1.26 -3.83 -4.56
CA GLY A 53 -2.42 -3.96 -5.46
C GLY A 53 -3.78 -3.99 -4.77
N ARG A 54 -4.71 -4.75 -5.37
CA ARG A 54 -6.06 -5.00 -4.84
C ARG A 54 -6.35 -6.50 -4.69
N VAL A 55 -7.02 -6.86 -3.62
CA VAL A 55 -7.51 -8.22 -3.39
C VAL A 55 -8.82 -8.40 -4.15
N LEU A 56 -8.86 -9.28 -5.14
CA LEU A 56 -10.07 -9.58 -5.93
C LEU A 56 -10.98 -10.63 -5.29
N ALA A 57 -10.46 -11.46 -4.38
CA ALA A 57 -11.28 -12.40 -3.63
C ALA A 57 -10.57 -12.86 -2.35
N VAL A 58 -11.36 -13.13 -1.32
CA VAL A 58 -10.89 -13.66 -0.03
C VAL A 58 -11.56 -15.00 0.25
N ASN A 59 -10.77 -16.05 0.44
CA ASN A 59 -11.22 -17.31 1.00
C ASN A 59 -10.60 -17.50 2.40
N SER A 60 -11.36 -17.16 3.43
CA SER A 60 -10.90 -17.23 4.82
C SER A 60 -10.73 -18.67 5.33
N GLN A 61 -11.44 -19.65 4.74
CA GLN A 61 -11.37 -21.06 5.13
C GLN A 61 -10.02 -21.66 4.72
N THR A 62 -9.58 -21.39 3.49
CA THR A 62 -8.28 -21.85 2.96
C THR A 62 -7.14 -20.86 3.18
N ARG A 63 -7.46 -19.66 3.68
CA ARG A 63 -6.54 -18.51 3.85
C ARG A 63 -5.88 -18.12 2.53
N THR A 64 -6.69 -18.05 1.49
CA THR A 64 -6.24 -17.74 0.13
C THR A 64 -6.81 -16.40 -0.31
N LEU A 65 -5.93 -15.52 -0.76
CA LEU A 65 -6.26 -14.25 -1.39
C LEU A 65 -6.07 -14.40 -2.90
N THR A 66 -6.99 -13.88 -3.70
CA THR A 66 -6.78 -13.70 -5.14
C THR A 66 -6.39 -12.25 -5.37
N LEU A 67 -5.26 -12.01 -6.00
CA LEU A 67 -4.73 -10.67 -6.25
C LEU A 67 -5.09 -10.20 -7.66
N ASP A 68 -5.06 -8.88 -7.86
CA ASP A 68 -5.32 -8.22 -9.14
C ASP A 68 -4.22 -8.40 -10.19
N ARG A 69 -3.06 -8.90 -9.79
CA ARG A 69 -1.91 -9.15 -10.66
C ARG A 69 -1.08 -10.34 -10.18
N GLU A 70 -0.25 -10.86 -11.07
CA GLU A 70 0.65 -11.95 -10.76
C GLU A 70 1.80 -11.48 -9.86
N ILE A 71 2.21 -12.34 -8.92
CA ILE A 71 3.39 -12.18 -8.09
C ILE A 71 4.29 -13.42 -8.20
N THR A 72 5.59 -13.20 -8.02
CA THR A 72 6.59 -14.27 -7.97
C THR A 72 7.23 -14.29 -6.59
N LEU A 73 7.32 -15.48 -5.98
CA LEU A 73 8.02 -15.62 -4.71
C LEU A 73 9.53 -15.61 -4.92
N PRO A 74 10.31 -15.03 -3.98
CA PRO A 74 11.74 -15.17 -4.00
C PRO A 74 12.13 -16.65 -3.89
N SER A 75 13.21 -17.05 -4.56
CA SER A 75 13.71 -18.43 -4.56
C SER A 75 14.22 -18.91 -3.20
N SER A 76 14.43 -17.98 -2.26
CA SER A 76 14.84 -18.24 -0.88
C SER A 76 14.40 -17.11 0.05
N GLY A 77 14.23 -17.42 1.34
CA GLY A 77 13.82 -16.45 2.36
C GLY A 77 12.31 -16.45 2.62
N THR A 78 11.88 -15.61 3.55
CA THR A 78 10.46 -15.45 3.92
C THR A 78 9.86 -14.30 3.12
N ALA A 79 8.77 -14.56 2.41
CA ALA A 79 7.98 -13.53 1.74
C ALA A 79 6.86 -13.05 2.67
N LEU A 80 6.67 -11.74 2.74
CA LEU A 80 5.58 -11.10 3.48
C LEU A 80 4.67 -10.36 2.51
N ILE A 81 3.38 -10.32 2.80
CA ILE A 81 2.39 -9.46 2.15
C ILE A 81 1.81 -8.50 3.19
N SER A 82 1.58 -7.24 2.83
CA SER A 82 1.10 -6.22 3.76
C SER A 82 -0.38 -5.94 3.53
N LEU A 83 -1.24 -6.28 4.48
CA LEU A 83 -2.69 -6.09 4.36
C LEU A 83 -3.16 -5.01 5.30
N VAL A 84 -4.31 -4.41 5.02
CA VAL A 84 -4.97 -3.47 5.94
C VAL A 84 -6.08 -4.18 6.70
N ASP A 85 -6.01 -4.18 8.03
CA ASP A 85 -7.07 -4.76 8.88
C ASP A 85 -8.31 -3.85 8.97
N GLY A 86 -9.39 -4.33 9.61
CA GLY A 86 -10.64 -3.59 9.78
C GLY A 86 -10.54 -2.32 10.63
N SER A 87 -9.41 -2.10 11.32
CA SER A 87 -9.10 -0.86 12.02
C SER A 87 -8.28 0.11 11.17
N GLY A 88 -7.96 -0.28 9.94
CA GLY A 88 -7.10 0.46 9.02
C GLY A 88 -5.60 0.21 9.24
N ASN A 89 -5.17 -0.62 10.18
CA ASN A 89 -3.74 -0.78 10.44
C ASN A 89 -3.07 -1.67 9.39
N PRO A 90 -1.86 -1.33 8.92
CA PRO A 90 -1.08 -2.23 8.09
C PRO A 90 -0.60 -3.43 8.93
N VAL A 91 -0.77 -4.63 8.39
CA VAL A 91 -0.44 -5.91 9.01
C VAL A 91 0.32 -6.75 7.99
N SER A 92 1.58 -7.03 8.28
CA SER A 92 2.36 -7.98 7.48
C SER A 92 2.04 -9.43 7.85
N VAL A 93 1.81 -10.26 6.86
CA VAL A 93 1.54 -11.69 6.99
C VAL A 93 2.44 -12.49 6.07
N GLU A 94 2.88 -13.64 6.57
CA GLU A 94 3.74 -14.54 5.80
C GLU A 94 2.98 -15.20 4.64
N VAL A 95 3.59 -15.17 3.46
CA VAL A 95 3.13 -15.89 2.28
C VAL A 95 3.68 -17.31 2.30
N GLN A 96 2.79 -18.29 2.34
CA GLN A 96 3.13 -19.71 2.37
C GLN A 96 3.31 -20.30 0.97
N SER A 97 2.49 -19.87 0.02
CA SER A 97 2.57 -20.34 -1.37
C SER A 97 1.83 -19.41 -2.32
N VAL A 98 2.26 -19.38 -3.57
CA VAL A 98 1.55 -18.72 -4.68
C VAL A 98 1.17 -19.79 -5.71
N THR A 99 -0.06 -19.74 -6.22
CA THR A 99 -0.56 -20.63 -7.27
C THR A 99 -1.12 -19.79 -8.40
N ASP A 100 -0.86 -20.20 -9.64
CA ASP A 100 -1.28 -19.49 -10.85
C ASP A 100 -0.84 -18.01 -10.89
N GLY A 101 0.24 -17.65 -10.17
CA GLY A 101 0.73 -16.27 -10.02
C GLY A 101 -0.14 -15.35 -9.16
N VAL A 102 -1.45 -15.58 -9.08
CA VAL A 102 -2.41 -14.64 -8.45
C VAL A 102 -3.07 -15.14 -7.16
N LYS A 103 -2.99 -16.45 -6.86
CA LYS A 103 -3.60 -17.02 -5.64
C LYS A 103 -2.55 -17.15 -4.56
N VAL A 104 -2.66 -16.35 -3.52
CA VAL A 104 -1.69 -16.27 -2.43
C VAL A 104 -2.25 -16.90 -1.18
N LYS A 105 -1.60 -17.96 -0.71
CA LYS A 105 -1.92 -18.57 0.58
C LYS A 105 -1.11 -17.90 1.68
N VAL A 106 -1.79 -17.38 2.69
CA VAL A 106 -1.18 -16.64 3.80
C VAL A 106 -1.31 -17.40 5.12
N SER A 107 -0.43 -17.11 6.07
CA SER A 107 -0.44 -17.75 7.39
C SER A 107 -1.74 -17.48 8.17
N ARG A 108 -2.30 -16.28 8.03
CA ARG A 108 -3.64 -15.87 8.50
C ARG A 108 -4.22 -14.79 7.58
N VAL A 109 -5.55 -14.65 7.57
CA VAL A 109 -6.23 -13.49 6.99
C VAL A 109 -6.61 -12.57 8.16
N PRO A 110 -6.07 -11.33 8.24
CA PRO A 110 -6.48 -10.36 9.24
C PRO A 110 -7.98 -10.03 9.16
N ASP A 111 -8.59 -9.72 10.31
CA ASP A 111 -9.99 -9.32 10.36
C ASP A 111 -10.21 -8.04 9.57
N GLY A 112 -11.31 -7.97 8.81
CA GLY A 112 -11.66 -6.81 7.99
C GLY A 112 -11.05 -6.79 6.58
N VAL A 113 -10.13 -7.71 6.26
CA VAL A 113 -9.69 -7.90 4.87
C VAL A 113 -10.85 -8.46 4.04
N ALA A 114 -11.16 -7.78 2.94
CA ALA A 114 -12.29 -8.08 2.07
C ALA A 114 -11.89 -7.92 0.59
N GLU A 115 -12.85 -8.16 -0.30
CA GLU A 115 -12.71 -7.81 -1.71
C GLU A 115 -12.43 -6.29 -1.84
N TYR A 116 -11.51 -5.95 -2.75
CA TYR A 116 -10.93 -4.63 -2.97
C TYR A 116 -10.07 -4.05 -1.84
N SER A 117 -9.75 -4.82 -0.78
CA SER A 117 -8.71 -4.41 0.17
C SER A 117 -7.35 -4.26 -0.52
N VAL A 118 -6.51 -3.36 0.02
CA VAL A 118 -5.12 -3.16 -0.41
C VAL A 118 -4.23 -4.30 0.10
N TRP A 119 -3.27 -4.71 -0.73
CA TRP A 119 -2.21 -5.66 -0.38
C TRP A 119 -0.84 -5.21 -0.89
#